data_AF-A0A9E2UHS0-F1
#
_entry.id   AF-A0A9E2UHS0-F1
#
_cell.length_a   1.000
_cell.length_b   1.000
_cell.length_c   1.000
_cell.angle_alpha   90.00
_cell.angle_beta   90.00
_cell.angle_gamma   90.00
#
_symmetry.space_group_name_H-M   'P 1'
#
loop_
_entity.id
_entity.type
_entity.pdbx_description
1 polymer ?
#
loop_
_entity_poly.entity_id
_entity_poly.type
_entity_poly.pdbx_seq_one_letter_code
_entity_poly.pdbx_strand_id
1 'polypeptide(L)' 'RNLGYVGADTIGNLKDIVLGGPFKAQGMPDFTGKLSEADVVKIQAFIQGTADAIRPKPKEKEATK' A
#
# COMPACT_ATOMS: atom_id res chain seq x y z
N ARG A 1 -6.61 -6.67 16.22
CA ARG A 1 -6.48 -6.43 14.75
C ARG A 1 -5.73 -5.11 14.60
N ASN A 2 -4.55 -5.10 13.96
CA ASN A 2 -3.84 -3.83 13.71
C ASN A 2 -4.59 -3.11 12.58
N LEU A 3 -5.30 -2.03 12.91
CA LEU A 3 -6.09 -1.26 11.96
C LEU A 3 -5.24 -0.51 10.93
N GLY A 4 -3.95 -0.31 11.22
CA GLY A 4 -2.97 0.26 10.28
C GLY A 4 -2.25 -0.77 9.42
N TYR A 5 -2.44 -2.07 9.67
CA TYR A 5 -1.87 -3.11 8.81
C TYR A 5 -2.83 -3.44 7.68
N VAL A 6 -2.35 -3.23 6.45
CA VAL A 6 -3.07 -3.55 5.23
C VAL A 6 -2.30 -4.66 4.51
N GLY A 7 -3.00 -5.67 4.00
CA GLY A 7 -2.38 -6.78 3.28
C GLY A 7 -1.77 -6.32 1.94
N ALA A 8 -0.79 -7.08 1.44
CA ALA A 8 -0.11 -6.77 0.17
C ALA A 8 -1.09 -6.63 -1.00
N ASP A 9 -2.14 -7.47 -1.02
CA ASP A 9 -3.17 -7.46 -2.08
C ASP A 9 -3.94 -6.14 -2.16
N THR A 10 -4.07 -5.41 -1.04
CA THR A 10 -4.76 -4.11 -1.04
C THR A 10 -3.93 -3.04 -1.73
N ILE A 11 -2.61 -3.07 -1.56
CA ILE A 11 -1.69 -2.18 -2.28
C ILE A 11 -1.53 -2.65 -3.74
N GLY A 12 -1.56 -3.96 -3.98
CA GLY A 12 -1.59 -4.57 -5.31
C GLY A 12 -2.71 -4.04 -6.20
N ASN A 13 -3.90 -3.84 -5.62
CA ASN A 13 -5.10 -3.38 -6.31
C ASN A 13 -5.46 -1.92 -5.98
N LEU A 14 -4.46 -1.07 -5.68
CA LEU A 14 -4.68 0.31 -5.26
C LEU A 14 -5.53 1.12 -6.25
N LYS A 15 -5.43 0.83 -7.55
CA LYS A 15 -6.22 1.45 -8.62
C LYS A 15 -7.73 1.32 -8.36
N ASP A 16 -8.19 0.11 -8.07
CA ASP A 16 -9.62 -0.19 -7.88
C ASP A 16 -10.19 0.41 -6.59
N ILE A 17 -9.29 0.87 -5.72
CA ILE A 17 -9.60 1.57 -4.48
C ILE A 17 -9.71 3.06 -4.80
N VAL A 18 -8.68 3.69 -5.35
CA VAL A 18 -8.62 5.16 -5.46
C VAL A 18 -9.33 5.73 -6.68
N LEU A 19 -9.61 4.92 -7.70
CA LEU A 19 -10.34 5.33 -8.92
C LEU A 19 -11.72 4.66 -8.94
N GLY A 20 -12.73 5.38 -8.45
CA GLY A 20 -14.11 4.88 -8.46
C GLY A 20 -14.41 3.78 -7.42
N GLY A 21 -13.54 3.56 -6.44
CA GLY A 21 -13.60 2.39 -5.57
C GLY A 21 -14.71 2.34 -4.52
N PRO A 22 -14.78 1.22 -3.76
CA PRO A 22 -15.92 0.90 -2.89
C PRO A 22 -15.98 1.72 -1.59
N PHE A 23 -14.87 2.31 -1.15
CA PHE A 23 -14.78 3.00 0.14
C PHE A 23 -15.19 4.48 0.11
N LYS A 24 -15.78 4.96 -1.00
CA LYS A 24 -16.26 6.35 -1.14
C LYS A 24 -17.24 6.75 -0.04
N ALA A 25 -18.15 5.85 0.32
CA ALA A 25 -19.12 6.08 1.39
C ALA A 25 -18.48 6.14 2.79
N GLN A 26 -17.24 5.68 2.94
CA GLN A 26 -16.48 5.70 4.19
C GLN A 26 -15.51 6.88 4.28
N GLY A 27 -15.62 7.85 3.37
CA GLY A 27 -14.82 9.08 3.37
C GLY A 27 -13.54 9.01 2.56
N MET A 28 -13.25 7.90 1.87
CA MET A 28 -12.12 7.81 0.96
C MET A 28 -12.41 8.59 -0.34
N PRO A 29 -11.58 9.57 -0.72
CA PRO A 29 -11.83 10.36 -1.93
C PRO A 29 -11.71 9.54 -3.21
N ASP A 30 -12.50 9.92 -4.22
CA ASP A 30 -12.37 9.44 -5.60
C ASP A 30 -11.37 10.33 -6.37
N PHE A 31 -10.37 9.71 -7.00
CA PHE A 31 -9.35 10.40 -7.78
C PHE A 31 -9.53 10.26 -9.29
N THR A 32 -10.67 9.71 -9.75
CA THR A 32 -11.01 9.63 -11.17
C THR A 32 -10.91 11.00 -11.84
N GLY A 33 -10.16 11.08 -12.95
CA GLY A 33 -9.89 12.32 -13.68
C GLY A 33 -8.86 13.26 -13.03
N LYS A 34 -8.37 12.94 -11.82
CA LYS A 34 -7.28 13.66 -11.14
C LYS A 34 -5.96 12.91 -11.18
N LEU A 35 -6.02 11.57 -11.16
CA LEU A 35 -4.88 10.69 -11.31
C LEU A 35 -5.04 9.81 -12.55
N SER A 36 -3.94 9.60 -13.27
CA SER A 36 -3.85 8.56 -14.29
C SER A 36 -3.48 7.22 -13.66
N GLU A 37 -3.67 6.11 -14.39
CA GLU A 37 -3.24 4.79 -13.93
C GLU A 37 -1.72 4.73 -13.69
N ALA A 38 -0.93 5.42 -14.53
CA ALA A 38 0.51 5.50 -14.37
C ALA A 38 0.91 6.23 -13.07
N ASP A 39 0.13 7.21 -12.63
CA ASP A 39 0.39 7.91 -11.36
C ASP A 39 0.05 7.02 -10.16
N VAL A 40 -1.00 6.19 -10.25
CA VAL A 40 -1.31 5.20 -9.22
C VAL A 40 -0.17 4.19 -9.07
N VAL A 41 0.43 3.73 -10.17
CA VAL A 41 1.60 2.82 -10.12
C VAL A 41 2.80 3.48 -9.42
N LYS A 42 3.06 4.77 -9.66
CA LYS A 42 4.13 5.50 -8.96
C LYS A 42 3.87 5.59 -7.45
N ILE A 43 2.62 5.86 -7.06
CA ILE A 43 2.22 5.90 -5.64
C ILE A 43 2.38 4.52 -5.00
N GLN A 44 1.96 3.47 -5.69
CA GLN A 44 2.13 2.08 -5.24
C GLN A 44 3.61 1.75 -5.01
N ALA A 45 4.49 2.11 -5.95
CA ALA A 45 5.93 1.91 -5.83
C ALA A 45 6.52 2.70 -4.65
N PHE A 46 6.07 3.93 -4.41
CA PHE A 46 6.49 4.73 -3.26
C PHE A 46 6.09 4.10 -1.93
N ILE A 47 4.84 3.63 -1.79
CA ILE A 47 4.35 2.95 -0.59
C ILE A 47 5.16 1.68 -0.34
N GLN A 48 5.36 0.85 -1.38
CA GLN A 48 6.12 -0.39 -1.27
C GLN A 48 7.58 -0.12 -0.92
N GLY A 49 8.23 0.85 -1.58
CA GLY A 49 9.60 1.23 -1.29
C GLY A 49 9.78 1.75 0.15
N THR A 50 8.80 2.50 0.66
CA THR A 50 8.81 2.97 2.06
C THR A 50 8.62 1.80 3.03
N ALA A 51 7.69 0.89 2.76
CA ALA A 51 7.44 -0.28 3.57
C ALA A 51 8.67 -1.20 3.63
N ASP A 52 9.35 -1.41 2.50
CA ASP A 52 10.58 -2.19 2.42
C ASP A 52 11.75 -1.50 3.11
N ALA A 53 11.85 -0.16 3.05
CA ALA A 53 12.91 0.59 3.73
C ALA A 53 12.83 0.50 5.26
N ILE A 54 11.62 0.44 5.82
CA ILE A 54 11.41 0.32 7.28
C ILE A 54 11.23 -1.12 7.75
N ARG A 55 11.24 -2.09 6.84
CA ARG A 55 10.98 -3.49 7.16
C ARG A 55 12.04 -3.97 8.16
N PRO A 56 11.65 -4.48 9.35
CA PRO A 56 12.60 -5.06 10.28
C PRO A 56 13.36 -6.17 9.56
N LYS A 57 14.69 -6.05 9.49
CA LYS A 57 15.50 -7.17 9.00
C LYS A 57 15.21 -8.36 9.89
N PRO A 58 15.02 -9.57 9.33
CA PRO A 58 14.94 -10.75 10.16
C PRO A 58 16.17 -10.74 11.08
N LYS A 59 15.95 -10.88 12.40
CA LYS A 59 17.07 -11.16 13.30
C LYS A 59 17.73 -12.40 12.72
N GLU A 60 18.92 -12.21 12.17
CA GLU A 60 19.81 -13.29 11.81
C GLU A 60 19.79 -14.23 13.00
N LYS A 61 19.32 -15.47 12.78
CA LYS A 61 19.29 -16.49 13.83
C LYS A 61 20.61 -16.37 14.56
N GLU A 62 20.56 -16.07 15.86
CA GLU A 62 21.71 -16.07 16.75
C GLU A 62 22.43 -17.40 16.53
N ALA A 63 23.43 -17.38 15.66
CA ALA A 63 24.38 -18.43 15.47
C ALA A 63 25.46 -18.16 16.49
N THR A 64 25.28 -18.64 17.72
CA THR A 64 26.43 -19.03 18.54
C THR A 64 26.02 -20.10 19.56
N LYS A 65 26.44 -21.33 19.24
CA LYS A 65 27.09 -22.29 20.13
C LYS A 65 26.28 -22.96 21.24
#